data_AF-A0A413Q4B4-F1
#
_entry.id   AF-A0A413Q4B4-F1
#
_cell.length_a   1.000
_cell.length_b   1.000
_cell.length_c   1.000
_cell.angle_alpha   90.00
_cell.angle_beta   90.00
_cell.angle_gamma   90.00
#
_symmetry.space_group_name_H-M   'P 1'
#
loop_
_entity.id
_entity.type
_entity.pdbx_description
1 polymer ?
#
loop_
_entity_poly.entity_id
_entity_poly.type
_entity_poly.pdbx_seq_one_letter_code
_entity_poly.pdbx_strand_id
1 'polypeptide(L)'
;MTAKEQLIITDNSLEEYRKILQNEEKKASTIEKYIRDVKKLRDFANGQPITQELLINYKQHLQSSNLYTTSSINSYIAAANNFCRTMDAHLLHIKSSAPSTAPSHPYKMS
;
A
#
# COMPACT_ATOMS: atom_id res chain seq x y z
N MET A 1 21.64 -11.64 3.87
CA MET A 1 20.35 -11.28 4.51
C MET A 1 19.72 -10.21 3.65
N THR A 2 18.82 -10.59 2.74
CA THR A 2 18.15 -9.65 1.84
C THR A 2 17.24 -8.76 2.67
N ALA A 3 17.48 -7.45 2.62
CA ALA A 3 16.60 -6.46 3.24
C ALA A 3 15.20 -6.64 2.64
N LYS A 4 14.26 -7.16 3.43
CA LYS A 4 12.84 -7.12 3.05
C LYS A 4 12.47 -5.64 2.99
N GLU A 5 12.09 -5.17 1.80
CA GLU A 5 11.44 -3.87 1.65
C GLU A 5 10.25 -3.82 2.62
N GLN A 6 10.35 -2.91 3.58
CA GLN A 6 9.33 -2.75 4.59
C GLN A 6 8.21 -1.88 4.01
N LEU A 7 7.01 -2.43 3.92
CA LEU A 7 5.84 -1.69 3.44
C LEU A 7 5.37 -0.72 4.54
N ILE A 8 5.68 0.56 4.40
CA ILE A 8 5.22 1.62 5.30
C ILE A 8 4.10 2.39 4.61
N ILE A 9 2.97 2.60 5.31
CA ILE A 9 1.86 3.38 4.76
C ILE A 9 2.18 4.87 4.87
N THR A 10 2.59 5.46 3.75
CA THR A 10 2.79 6.90 3.53
C THR A 10 1.71 7.45 2.60
N ASP A 11 1.56 8.78 2.52
CA ASP A 11 0.64 9.38 1.55
C ASP A 11 0.98 8.98 0.11
N ASN A 12 2.27 8.89 -0.24
CA ASN A 12 2.70 8.42 -1.56
C ASN A 12 2.24 6.98 -1.83
N SER A 13 2.37 6.08 -0.85
CA SER A 13 1.90 4.70 -0.99
C SER A 13 0.37 4.58 -1.11
N LEU A 14 -0.39 5.48 -0.47
CA LEU A 14 -1.84 5.55 -0.62
C LEU A 14 -2.24 6.06 -2.01
N GLU A 15 -1.52 7.05 -2.54
CA GLU A 15 -1.74 7.55 -3.90
C GLU A 15 -1.40 6.49 -4.96
N GLU A 16 -0.30 5.77 -4.80
CA GLU A 16 0.08 4.68 -5.68
C GLU A 16 -0.96 3.56 -5.66
N TYR A 17 -1.40 3.14 -4.46
CA TYR A 17 -2.48 2.17 -4.32
C TYR A 17 -3.79 2.64 -4.99
N ARG A 18 -4.13 3.93 -4.87
CA ARG A 18 -5.30 4.50 -5.55
C ARG A 18 -5.17 4.37 -7.08
N LYS A 19 -4.01 4.69 -7.65
CA LYS A 19 -3.75 4.57 -9.09
C LYS A 19 -3.87 3.11 -9.56
N ILE A 20 -3.35 2.17 -8.78
CA ILE A 20 -3.45 0.74 -9.11
C ILE A 20 -4.92 0.30 -9.13
N LEU A 21 -5.71 0.66 -8.12
CA LEU A 21 -7.14 0.32 -8.09
C LEU A 21 -7.95 0.96 -9.23
N GLN A 22 -7.57 2.17 -9.66
CA GLN A 22 -8.17 2.83 -10.83
C GLN A 22 -7.85 2.06 -12.11
N ASN A 23 -6.62 1.58 -12.26
CA ASN A 23 -6.19 0.76 -13.40
C ASN A 23 -6.86 -0.63 -13.41
N GLU A 24 -7.23 -1.17 -12.25
CA GLU A 24 -8.06 -2.38 -12.12
C GLU A 24 -9.57 -2.12 -12.37
N GLU A 25 -9.95 -0.96 -12.91
CA GLU A 25 -11.33 -0.54 -13.22
C GLU A 25 -12.30 -0.67 -12.03
N LYS A 26 -11.80 -0.50 -10.80
CA LYS A 26 -12.65 -0.51 -9.60
C LYS A 26 -13.53 0.74 -9.60
N LYS A 27 -14.78 0.58 -9.15
CA LYS A 27 -15.70 1.70 -8.94
C LYS A 27 -15.09 2.71 -7.96
N ALA A 28 -15.21 4.01 -8.27
CA ALA A 28 -14.69 5.08 -7.42
C ALA A 28 -15.17 4.97 -5.95
N SER A 29 -16.43 4.57 -5.72
CA SER A 29 -16.97 4.36 -4.36
C SER A 29 -16.24 3.25 -3.59
N THR A 30 -15.82 2.18 -4.26
CA THR A 30 -15.03 1.10 -3.67
C THR A 30 -13.60 1.56 -3.38
N ILE A 31 -13.02 2.35 -4.29
CA ILE A 31 -11.68 2.93 -4.12
C ILE A 31 -11.66 3.84 -2.89
N GLU A 32 -12.58 4.81 -2.80
CA GLU A 32 -12.64 5.73 -1.66
C GLU A 32 -12.83 4.99 -0.33
N LYS A 33 -13.65 3.94 -0.33
CA LYS A 33 -13.82 3.07 0.84
C LYS A 33 -12.49 2.42 1.25
N TYR A 34 -11.78 1.80 0.31
CA TYR A 34 -10.50 1.15 0.60
C TYR A 34 -9.45 2.16 1.07
N ILE A 35 -9.32 3.31 0.41
CA ILE A 35 -8.39 4.36 0.84
C ILE A 35 -8.72 4.84 2.26
N ARG A 36 -10.00 5.04 2.60
CA ARG A 36 -10.42 5.43 3.95
C ARG A 36 -10.09 4.34 4.99
N ASP A 37 -10.34 3.08 4.66
CA ASP A 37 -10.09 1.95 5.56
C ASP A 37 -8.58 1.73 5.78
N VAL A 38 -7.76 1.88 4.75
CA VAL A 38 -6.29 1.79 4.85
C VAL A 38 -5.70 3.01 5.58
N LYS A 39 -6.29 4.20 5.47
CA LYS A 39 -5.89 5.35 6.30
C LYS A 39 -6.05 5.07 7.79
N LYS A 40 -7.12 4.40 8.22
CA LYS A 40 -7.27 3.99 9.63
C LYS A 40 -6.15 3.04 10.06
N LEU A 41 -5.77 2.12 9.19
CA LEU A 41 -4.62 1.24 9.45
C LEU A 41 -3.31 2.04 9.53
N ARG A 42 -3.10 3.03 8.66
CA ARG A 42 -1.94 3.94 8.73
C ARG A 42 -1.87 4.65 10.08
N ASP A 43 -2.98 5.23 10.51
CA ASP A 43 -3.05 5.97 11.77
C ASP A 43 -2.76 5.04 12.96
N PHE A 44 -3.24 3.78 12.91
CA PHE A 44 -2.89 2.76 13.91
C PHE A 44 -1.42 2.35 13.84
N ALA A 45 -0.88 2.17 12.63
CA ALA A 45 0.51 1.77 12.42
C ALA A 45 1.50 2.85 12.87
N ASN A 46 1.10 4.13 12.86
CA ASN A 46 1.89 5.24 13.37
C ASN A 46 3.33 5.28 12.80
N GLY A 47 3.45 5.11 11.49
CA GLY A 47 4.74 5.08 10.78
C GLY A 47 5.52 3.77 10.90
N GLN A 48 4.99 2.76 11.61
CA GLN A 48 5.58 1.42 11.65
C GLN A 48 5.33 0.67 10.34
N PRO A 49 6.24 -0.24 9.96
CA PRO A 49 6.06 -1.11 8.82
C PRO A 49 4.90 -2.09 9.03
N ILE A 50 4.15 -2.36 7.97
CA ILE A 50 3.07 -3.33 8.01
C ILE A 50 3.65 -4.74 8.07
N THR A 51 3.48 -5.37 9.23
CA THR A 51 3.85 -6.76 9.49
C THR A 51 2.60 -7.57 9.83
N GLN A 52 2.72 -8.90 9.79
CA GLN A 52 1.65 -9.79 10.23
C GLN A 52 1.25 -9.51 11.69
N GLU A 53 2.22 -9.25 12.57
CA GLU A 53 1.98 -8.92 13.97
C GLU A 53 1.20 -7.61 14.12
N LEU A 54 1.55 -6.58 13.34
CA LEU A 54 0.83 -5.31 13.34
C LEU A 54 -0.64 -5.48 12.91
N LEU A 55 -0.91 -6.32 11.91
CA LEU A 55 -2.28 -6.62 11.47
C LEU A 55 -3.08 -7.39 12.52
N ILE A 56 -2.44 -8.30 13.26
CA ILE A 56 -3.07 -9.01 14.39
C ILE A 56 -3.42 -8.01 15.50
N ASN A 57 -2.48 -7.14 15.86
CA ASN A 57 -2.70 -6.09 16.87
C ASN A 57 -3.80 -5.11 16.44
N TYR A 58 -3.84 -4.74 15.16
CA TYR A 58 -4.89 -3.89 14.61
C TYR A 58 -6.27 -4.55 14.72
N LYS A 59 -6.38 -5.84 14.37
CA LYS A 59 -7.62 -6.60 14.52
C LYS A 59 -8.08 -6.63 15.98
N GLN A 60 -7.18 -6.92 16.90
CA GLN A 60 -7.48 -6.94 18.34
C GLN A 60 -7.93 -5.56 18.83
N HIS A 61 -7.25 -4.49 18.42
CA HIS A 61 -7.63 -3.12 18.75
C HIS A 61 -9.06 -2.79 18.28
N LEU A 62 -9.41 -3.15 17.04
CA LEU A 62 -10.75 -2.95 16.51
C LEU A 62 -11.81 -3.71 17.32
N GLN A 63 -11.51 -4.96 17.72
CA GLN A 63 -12.39 -5.78 18.55
C GLN A 63 -12.56 -5.21 19.95
N SER A 64 -11.47 -4.75 20.58
CA SER A 64 -11.48 -4.17 21.93
C SER A 64 -12.12 -2.78 21.99
N SER A 65 -12.18 -2.05 20.87
CA SER A 65 -12.83 -0.73 20.85
C SER A 65 -14.34 -0.79 21.09
N ASN A 66 -15.00 -1.92 20.80
CA ASN A 66 -16.45 -2.10 20.83
C ASN A 66 -17.25 -1.06 19.98
N LEU A 67 -16.57 -0.34 19.09
CA LEU A 67 -17.16 0.68 18.20
C LEU A 67 -17.59 0.11 16.84
N TYR A 68 -17.21 -1.13 16.54
CA TYR A 68 -17.35 -1.72 15.21
C TYR A 68 -17.99 -3.10 15.29
N THR A 69 -18.90 -3.37 14.35
CA THR A 69 -19.47 -4.72 14.18
C THR A 69 -18.42 -5.68 13.62
N THR A 70 -18.59 -6.99 13.86
CA THR A 70 -17.73 -8.03 13.27
C THR A 70 -17.62 -7.90 11.74
N SER A 71 -18.71 -7.52 11.06
CA SER A 71 -18.71 -7.29 9.61
C SER A 71 -17.83 -6.09 9.20
N SER A 72 -17.88 -5.00 9.97
CA SER A 72 -17.02 -3.83 9.76
C SER A 72 -15.55 -4.18 9.99
N ILE A 73 -15.23 -4.93 11.05
CA ILE A 73 -13.87 -5.37 11.36
C ILE A 73 -13.33 -6.24 10.22
N ASN A 74 -14.11 -7.21 9.75
CA ASN A 74 -13.72 -8.05 8.62
C ASN A 74 -13.51 -7.23 7.35
N SER A 75 -14.32 -6.18 7.12
CA SER A 75 -14.13 -5.26 6.00
C SER A 75 -12.81 -4.48 6.10
N TYR A 76 -12.46 -3.97 7.28
CA TYR A 76 -11.19 -3.27 7.49
C TYR A 76 -9.99 -4.19 7.26
N ILE A 77 -10.04 -5.42 7.78
CA ILE A 77 -8.97 -6.41 7.58
C ILE A 77 -8.88 -6.85 6.11
N ALA A 78 -10.01 -6.98 5.41
CA ALA A 78 -10.01 -7.28 3.98
C ALA A 78 -9.37 -6.15 3.16
N ALA A 79 -9.65 -4.88 3.47
CA ALA A 79 -9.01 -3.74 2.83
C ALA A 79 -7.49 -3.70 3.11
N ALA A 80 -7.08 -3.94 4.35
CA ALA A 80 -5.67 -4.05 4.74
C ALA A 80 -4.93 -5.15 3.97
N ASN A 81 -5.53 -6.35 3.90
CA ASN A 81 -4.96 -7.47 3.16
C ASN A 81 -4.87 -7.19 1.66
N ASN A 82 -5.88 -6.53 1.09
CA ASN A 82 -5.86 -6.14 -0.31
C ASN A 82 -4.73 -5.14 -0.58
N PHE A 83 -4.59 -4.11 0.25
CA PHE A 83 -3.48 -3.16 0.17
C PHE A 83 -2.12 -3.86 0.19
N CYS A 84 -1.87 -4.72 1.19
CA CYS A 84 -0.59 -5.44 1.31
C CYS A 84 -0.30 -6.26 0.05
N ARG A 85 -1.29 -7.02 -0.46
CA ARG A 85 -1.11 -7.85 -1.66
C ARG A 85 -0.86 -7.00 -2.91
N THR A 86 -1.60 -5.92 -3.09
CA THR A 86 -1.47 -5.06 -4.27
C THR A 86 -0.12 -4.35 -4.27
N MET A 87 0.33 -3.83 -3.13
CA MET A 87 1.60 -3.14 -3.02
C MET A 87 2.79 -4.09 -3.10
N ASP A 88 2.71 -5.28 -2.48
CA ASP A 88 3.75 -6.32 -2.61
C ASP A 88 3.90 -6.78 -4.06
N ALA A 89 2.77 -7.05 -4.74
CA ALA A 89 2.79 -7.37 -6.16
C ALA A 89 3.38 -6.23 -6.99
N HIS A 90 3.00 -4.98 -6.75
CA HIS A 90 3.51 -3.85 -7.52
C HIS A 90 5.01 -3.64 -7.29
N LEU A 91 5.49 -3.67 -6.04
CA LEU A 91 6.91 -3.57 -5.68
C LEU A 91 7.76 -4.64 -6.37
N LEU A 92 7.26 -5.88 -6.48
CA LEU A 92 7.97 -6.95 -7.19
C LEU A 92 8.03 -6.74 -8.72
N HIS A 93 7.08 -6.00 -9.31
CA HIS A 93 7.03 -5.75 -10.76
C HIS A 93 7.79 -4.49 -11.22
N ILE A 94 8.20 -3.59 -10.32
CA ILE A 94 8.93 -2.36 -10.70
C ILE A 94 10.41 -2.61 -11.07
N LYS A 95 10.93 -3.83 -10.94
CA LYS A 95 12.20 -4.25 -11.56
C LYS A 95 12.05 -4.52 -13.06
N SER A 96 11.50 -3.58 -13.82
CA SER A 96 11.73 -3.46 -15.27
C SER A 96 11.01 -2.23 -15.86
N SER A 97 11.41 -1.03 -15.45
CA SER A 97 11.57 0.04 -16.43
C SER A 97 12.51 1.11 -15.86
N ALA A 98 13.77 1.03 -16.27
CA ALA A 98 14.58 2.24 -16.36
C ALA A 98 14.16 2.94 -17.65
N PRO A 99 13.60 4.17 -17.62
CA PRO A 99 13.59 5.00 -18.79
C PRO A 99 14.80 5.94 -18.79
N SER A 100 15.45 5.95 -19.95
CA SER A 100 16.22 7.06 -20.49
C SER A 100 17.68 7.17 -20.07
N THR A 101 18.52 6.47 -20.86
CA THR A 101 19.66 7.06 -21.58
C THR A 101 19.93 8.54 -21.27
N ALA A 102 21.01 8.79 -20.55
CA ALA A 102 21.69 10.07 -20.60
C ALA A 102 22.41 10.19 -21.96
N PRO A 103 22.14 11.21 -22.79
CA PRO A 103 23.06 11.54 -23.86
C PRO A 103 24.27 12.25 -23.24
N SER A 104 25.27 11.48 -22.80
CA SER A 104 26.60 12.03 -22.53
C SER A 104 27.23 12.44 -23.87
N HIS A 105 27.26 13.75 -24.03
CA HIS A 105 27.80 14.63 -25.06
C HIS A 105 28.96 14.13 -25.97
N PRO A 106 29.14 14.79 -27.13
CA PRO A 106 29.92 14.33 -28.26
C PRO A 106 31.42 14.60 -28.07
N TYR A 107 32.25 13.62 -28.40
CA TYR A 107 33.67 13.89 -28.67
C TYR A 107 33.88 14.13 -30.18
N LYS A 108 34.14 15.41 -30.49
CA LYS A 108 35.14 16.01 -31.41
C LYS A 108 36.06 15.02 -32.14
N MET A 109 36.68 15.28 -33.28
CA MET A 109 36.85 16.40 -34.24
C MET A 109 37.55 15.76 -35.46
N SER A 110 37.58 16.48 -36.58
CA SER A 110 38.36 16.19 -37.79
C SER A 110 39.83 15.84 -37.56
#